data_AF-A0A5C8SZ91-F1
#
_entry.id   AF-A0A5C8SZ91-F1
#
_cell.length_a   1.000
_cell.length_b   1.000
_cell.length_c   1.000
_cell.angle_alpha   90.00
_cell.angle_beta   90.00
_cell.angle_gamma   90.00
#
_symmetry.space_group_name_H-M   'P 1'
#
loop_
_entity.id
_entity.type
_entity.pdbx_description
1 polymer ?
#
loop_
_entity_poly.entity_id
_entity_poly.type
_entity_poly.pdbx_seq_one_letter_code
_entity_poly.pdbx_strand_id
1 'polypeptide(L)'
;MARPVIPRSLRARLLALWLLLLASAAATGYLLFAFYSQSADVQVGQAEVAVARACREIVDRTAFVTGAMASTRIVDASLRADLADAVSVALARSPGVEGGVWTAAEGSVAYAFPTYEGTGPKTDLPSAERESIAQINADALRTERPAALRRPSRTQALLLQA
;
A
#
# COMPACT_ATOMS: atom_id res chain seq x y z
N MET A 1 19.17 -23.83 -72.92
CA MET A 1 18.01 -24.08 -72.03
C MET A 1 18.41 -23.71 -70.60
N ALA A 2 18.34 -22.42 -70.25
CA ALA A 2 18.71 -21.93 -68.93
C ALA A 2 17.48 -21.98 -68.02
N ARG A 3 17.52 -22.77 -66.94
CA ARG A 3 16.46 -22.80 -65.94
C ARG A 3 16.68 -21.61 -65.00
N PRO A 4 15.73 -20.66 -64.88
CA PRO A 4 15.87 -19.56 -63.94
C PRO A 4 15.69 -20.12 -62.52
N VAL A 5 16.74 -20.01 -61.70
CA VAL A 5 16.68 -20.29 -60.26
C VAL A 5 16.39 -18.96 -59.55
N ILE A 6 15.13 -18.73 -59.19
CA ILE A 6 14.68 -17.56 -58.40
C ILE A 6 14.39 -18.06 -56.96
N PRO A 7 14.65 -17.31 -55.86
CA PRO A 7 15.93 -17.16 -55.17
C PRO A 7 15.78 -17.55 -53.67
N ARG A 8 16.37 -18.66 -53.22
CA ARG A 8 16.37 -19.03 -51.79
C ARG A 8 16.96 -17.92 -50.88
N SER A 9 17.88 -17.13 -51.42
CA SER A 9 18.55 -16.01 -50.75
C SER A 9 17.60 -14.89 -50.30
N LEU A 10 16.63 -14.48 -51.14
CA LEU A 10 15.74 -13.35 -50.79
C LEU A 10 14.75 -13.75 -49.68
N ARG A 11 14.14 -14.94 -49.79
CA ARG A 11 13.22 -15.45 -48.77
C ARG A 11 13.93 -15.69 -47.44
N ALA A 12 15.14 -16.26 -47.46
CA ALA A 12 15.96 -16.45 -46.26
C ALA A 12 16.35 -15.11 -45.61
N ARG A 13 16.73 -14.10 -46.40
CA ARG A 13 17.02 -12.75 -45.91
C ARG A 13 15.78 -12.09 -45.31
N LEU A 14 14.63 -12.19 -45.97
CA LEU A 14 13.37 -11.66 -45.44
C LEU A 14 12.97 -12.35 -44.13
N LEU A 15 13.12 -13.67 -44.04
CA LEU A 15 12.89 -14.41 -42.79
C LEU A 15 13.87 -13.99 -41.69
N ALA A 16 15.15 -13.82 -42.01
CA ALA A 16 16.15 -13.34 -41.04
C ALA A 16 15.82 -11.93 -40.53
N LEU A 17 15.42 -11.02 -41.41
CA LEU A 17 14.94 -9.69 -41.04
C LEU A 17 13.70 -9.76 -40.15
N TRP A 18 12.75 -10.63 -40.48
CA TRP A 18 11.55 -10.85 -39.67
C TRP A 18 11.87 -11.35 -38.26
N LEU A 19 12.79 -12.32 -38.15
CA LEU A 19 13.23 -12.84 -36.86
C LEU A 19 13.98 -11.78 -36.05
N LEU A 20 14.83 -10.97 -36.68
CA LEU A 20 15.52 -9.85 -36.02
C LEU A 20 14.53 -8.79 -35.53
N LEU A 21 13.51 -8.45 -36.32
CA LEU A 21 12.44 -7.54 -35.91
C LEU A 21 11.65 -8.10 -34.73
N LEU A 22 11.28 -9.38 -34.78
CA LEU A 22 10.57 -10.05 -33.68
C LEU A 22 11.43 -10.09 -32.41
N ALA A 23 12.72 -10.41 -32.54
CA ALA A 23 13.66 -10.41 -31.42
C ALA A 23 13.81 -9.01 -30.80
N SER A 24 13.92 -7.97 -31.62
CA SER A 24 13.98 -6.57 -31.18
C SER A 24 12.70 -6.14 -30.45
N ALA A 25 11.53 -6.48 -31.00
CA ALA A 25 10.24 -6.20 -30.37
C ALA A 25 10.10 -6.92 -29.02
N ALA A 26 10.49 -8.20 -28.95
CA ALA A 26 10.47 -8.98 -27.71
C ALA A 26 11.41 -8.41 -26.65
N ALA A 27 12.64 -8.05 -27.04
CA ALA A 27 13.61 -7.41 -26.14
C ALA A 27 13.07 -6.07 -25.60
N THR A 28 12.44 -5.27 -26.45
CA THR A 28 11.83 -3.99 -26.05
C THR A 28 10.68 -4.21 -25.07
N GLY A 29 9.76 -5.14 -25.36
CA GLY A 29 8.65 -5.48 -24.47
C GLY A 29 9.14 -5.97 -23.10
N TYR A 30 10.19 -6.79 -23.08
CA TYR A 30 10.83 -7.25 -21.85
C TYR A 30 11.41 -6.08 -21.03
N LEU A 31 12.15 -5.16 -21.66
CA LEU A 31 12.73 -4.01 -20.97
C LEU A 31 11.66 -3.08 -20.39
N LEU A 32 10.57 -2.82 -21.14
CA LEU A 32 9.44 -2.03 -20.64
C LEU A 32 8.78 -2.69 -19.43
N PHE A 33 8.57 -4.00 -19.49
CA PHE A 33 8.00 -4.76 -18.37
C PHE A 33 8.91 -4.70 -17.13
N ALA A 34 10.20 -4.96 -17.30
CA ALA A 34 11.17 -4.93 -16.20
C ALA A 34 11.29 -3.55 -15.55
N PHE A 35 11.30 -2.48 -16.37
CA PHE A 35 11.34 -1.11 -15.89
C PHE A 35 10.07 -0.73 -15.12
N TYR A 36 8.90 -1.14 -15.63
CA TYR A 36 7.62 -0.92 -14.97
C TYR A 36 7.55 -1.66 -13.63
N SER A 37 7.93 -2.93 -13.58
CA SER A 37 7.91 -3.72 -12.34
C SER A 37 8.87 -3.15 -11.29
N GLN A 38 10.07 -2.73 -11.69
CA GLN A 38 11.03 -2.11 -10.78
C GLN A 38 10.48 -0.78 -10.22
N SER A 39 9.84 0.02 -11.07
CA SER A 39 9.24 1.30 -10.65
C SER A 39 8.05 1.08 -9.70
N ALA A 40 7.24 0.05 -9.93
CA ALA A 40 6.12 -0.28 -9.06
C ALA A 40 6.58 -0.75 -7.69
N ASP A 41 7.59 -1.63 -7.61
CA ASP A 41 8.13 -2.10 -6.33
C ASP A 41 8.80 -0.98 -5.54
N VAL A 42 9.52 -0.06 -6.20
CA VAL A 42 10.09 1.12 -5.54
C VAL A 42 9.00 2.00 -4.94
N GLN A 43 7.92 2.26 -5.67
CA GLN A 43 6.79 3.05 -5.17
C GLN A 43 6.12 2.39 -3.96
N VAL A 44 5.91 1.07 -4.00
CA VAL A 44 5.35 0.33 -2.86
C VAL A 44 6.27 0.40 -1.65
N GLY A 45 7.59 0.25 -1.83
CA GLY A 45 8.55 0.38 -0.73
C GLY A 45 8.56 1.78 -0.10
N GLN A 46 8.43 2.84 -0.90
CA GLN A 46 8.28 4.20 -0.39
C GLN A 46 6.97 4.38 0.40
N ALA A 47 5.87 3.80 -0.08
CA ALA A 47 4.59 3.83 0.62
C ALA A 47 4.64 3.05 1.94
N GLU A 48 5.34 1.92 2.01
CA GLU A 48 5.54 1.17 3.25
C GLU A 48 6.24 2.02 4.33
N VAL A 49 7.31 2.72 3.94
CA VAL A 49 8.01 3.64 4.85
C VAL A 49 7.10 4.79 5.30
N ALA A 50 6.28 5.34 4.40
CA ALA A 50 5.33 6.40 4.70
C ALA A 50 4.25 5.94 5.71
N VAL A 51 3.64 4.77 5.50
CA VAL A 51 2.64 4.21 6.42
C VAL A 51 3.26 3.88 7.78
N ALA A 52 4.47 3.30 7.81
CA ALA A 52 5.16 3.02 9.08
C ALA A 52 5.52 4.31 9.85
N ARG A 53 5.88 5.38 9.14
CA ARG A 53 6.13 6.69 9.76
C ARG A 53 4.84 7.30 10.32
N ALA A 54 3.75 7.25 9.56
CA ALA A 54 2.44 7.74 9.99
C ALA A 54 1.93 6.99 11.23
N CYS A 55 2.10 5.66 11.27
CA CYS A 55 1.76 4.83 12.42
C CYS A 55 2.53 5.28 13.68
N ARG A 56 3.84 5.53 13.58
CA ARG A 56 4.63 6.06 14.70
C ARG A 56 4.15 7.44 15.16
N GLU A 57 3.83 8.34 14.25
CA GLU A 57 3.29 9.66 14.64
C GLU A 57 1.95 9.52 15.38
N ILE A 58 1.07 8.59 14.97
CA ILE A 58 -0.17 8.29 15.71
C ILE A 58 0.17 7.80 17.13
N VAL A 59 1.10 6.86 17.28
CA VAL A 59 1.53 6.33 18.58
C VAL A 59 2.05 7.46 19.47
N ASP A 60 2.95 8.29 18.97
CA ASP A 60 3.56 9.39 19.73
C ASP A 60 2.52 10.41 20.20
N ARG A 61 1.56 10.75 19.33
CA ARG A 61 0.52 11.74 19.65
C ARG A 61 -0.53 11.22 20.62
N THR A 62 -0.93 9.97 20.43
CA THR A 62 -1.96 9.33 21.27
C THR A 62 -1.41 8.92 22.63
N ALA A 63 -0.11 8.67 22.76
CA ALA A 63 0.55 8.48 24.06
C ALA A 63 0.38 9.70 24.98
N PHE A 64 0.39 10.92 24.42
CA PHE A 64 0.15 12.15 25.19
C PHE A 64 -1.29 12.25 25.72
N VAL A 65 -2.27 11.77 24.94
CA VAL A 65 -3.69 11.79 25.29
C VAL A 65 -4.05 10.67 26.28
N THR A 66 -3.51 9.47 26.07
CA THR A 66 -3.88 8.27 26.82
C THR A 66 -3.06 8.05 28.09
N GLY A 67 -1.81 8.54 28.13
CA GLY A 67 -0.87 8.19 29.18
C GLY A 67 -0.56 6.69 29.20
N ALA A 68 -0.38 6.10 30.38
CA ALA A 68 -0.13 4.66 30.56
C ALA A 68 -1.41 3.81 30.51
N MET A 69 -2.22 3.98 29.47
CA MET A 69 -3.51 3.31 29.37
C MET A 69 -3.40 1.89 28.82
N ALA A 70 -4.09 0.94 29.43
CA ALA A 70 -4.17 -0.43 28.93
C ALA A 70 -5.06 -0.52 27.67
N SER A 71 -4.64 -1.33 26.69
CA SER A 71 -5.36 -1.59 25.43
C SER A 71 -6.71 -2.30 25.60
N THR A 72 -7.03 -2.75 26.82
CA THR A 72 -8.29 -3.40 27.20
C THR A 72 -9.29 -2.47 27.86
N ARG A 73 -8.93 -1.20 28.11
CA ARG A 73 -9.82 -0.23 28.75
C ARG A 73 -10.89 0.23 27.76
N ILE A 74 -12.14 0.33 28.23
CA ILE A 74 -13.22 0.98 27.49
C ILE A 74 -12.95 2.48 27.42
N VAL A 75 -13.02 3.03 26.20
CA VAL A 75 -12.78 4.43 25.87
C VAL A 75 -14.09 5.20 25.96
N ASP A 76 -14.14 6.18 26.87
CA ASP A 76 -15.29 7.07 27.00
C ASP A 76 -15.38 8.07 25.82
N ALA A 77 -16.51 8.80 25.74
CA ALA A 77 -16.79 9.69 24.61
C ALA A 77 -15.82 10.87 24.51
N SER A 78 -15.34 11.41 25.64
CA SER A 78 -14.36 12.48 25.67
C SER A 78 -13.01 12.01 25.13
N LEU A 79 -12.50 10.90 25.64
CA LEU A 79 -11.24 10.33 25.21
C LEU A 79 -11.29 9.90 23.74
N ARG A 80 -12.44 9.38 23.29
CA ARG A 80 -12.66 9.06 21.87
C ARG A 80 -12.51 10.28 20.97
N ALA A 81 -13.05 11.43 21.37
CA ALA A 81 -12.91 12.67 20.62
C ALA A 81 -11.45 13.17 20.60
N ASP A 82 -10.78 13.13 21.74
CA ASP A 82 -9.37 13.54 21.85
C ASP A 82 -8.44 12.64 21.01
N LEU A 83 -8.71 11.32 20.97
CA LEU A 83 -7.99 10.39 20.11
C LEU A 83 -8.24 10.66 18.62
N ALA A 84 -9.48 10.95 18.24
CA ALA A 84 -9.82 11.28 16.84
C ALA A 84 -9.10 12.55 16.38
N ASP A 85 -9.00 13.57 17.24
CA ASP A 85 -8.24 14.78 16.94
C ASP A 85 -6.74 14.49 16.85
N ALA A 86 -6.17 13.75 17.81
CA ALA A 86 -4.76 13.37 17.81
C ALA A 86 -4.37 12.58 16.55
N VAL A 87 -5.21 11.63 16.11
CA VAL A 87 -5.01 10.88 14.87
C VAL A 87 -5.10 11.81 13.65
N SER A 88 -6.09 12.70 13.61
CA SER A 88 -6.26 13.65 12.51
C SER A 88 -5.04 14.56 12.35
N VAL A 89 -4.50 15.07 13.47
CA VAL A 89 -3.29 15.89 13.49
C VAL A 89 -2.04 15.08 13.10
N ALA A 90 -1.91 13.84 13.58
CA ALA A 90 -0.80 12.96 13.21
C ALA A 90 -0.76 12.68 11.70
N LEU A 91 -1.93 12.49 11.09
CA LEU A 91 -2.05 12.17 9.67
C LEU A 91 -2.08 13.41 8.75
N ALA A 92 -2.19 14.63 9.28
CA ALA A 92 -2.26 15.86 8.50
C ALA A 92 -1.05 16.08 7.56
N ARG A 93 0.11 15.48 7.87
CA ARG A 93 1.34 15.55 7.06
C ARG A 93 1.63 14.28 6.26
N SER A 94 0.66 13.35 6.19
CA SER A 94 0.81 12.06 5.52
C SER A 94 -0.27 11.90 4.44
N PRO A 95 -0.15 12.59 3.29
CA PRO A 95 -1.15 12.51 2.23
C PRO A 95 -1.36 11.09 1.74
N GLY A 96 -2.62 10.71 1.55
CA GLY A 96 -3.01 9.37 1.09
C GLY A 96 -2.94 8.29 2.16
N VAL A 97 -2.60 8.61 3.41
CA VAL A 97 -2.59 7.66 4.53
C VAL A 97 -3.84 7.83 5.38
N GLU A 98 -4.52 6.71 5.64
CA GLU A 98 -5.62 6.58 6.58
C GLU A 98 -5.18 5.74 7.79
N GLY A 99 -5.76 6.00 8.96
CA GLY A 99 -5.34 5.33 10.17
C GLY A 99 -6.16 5.69 11.39
N GLY A 100 -5.84 5.08 12.52
CA GLY A 100 -6.66 5.16 13.70
C GLY A 100 -6.04 4.51 14.93
N VAL A 101 -6.82 4.46 16.00
CA VAL A 101 -6.48 3.76 17.24
C VAL A 101 -7.40 2.55 17.38
N TRP A 102 -6.80 1.42 17.70
CA TRP A 102 -7.49 0.16 17.93
C TRP A 102 -7.33 -0.30 19.38
N THR A 103 -8.39 -0.84 19.96
CA THR A 103 -8.37 -1.49 21.28
C THR A 103 -8.87 -2.92 21.17
N ALA A 104 -8.41 -3.80 22.05
CA ALA A 104 -8.88 -5.19 22.10
C ALA A 104 -10.35 -5.28 22.56
N ALA A 105 -10.81 -4.30 23.33
CA ALA A 105 -12.15 -4.28 23.91
C ALA A 105 -13.23 -3.79 22.93
N GLU A 106 -12.94 -2.74 22.14
CA GLU A 106 -13.94 -2.05 21.32
C GLU A 106 -13.59 -2.04 19.82
N GLY A 107 -12.41 -2.52 19.44
CA GLY A 107 -11.91 -2.41 18.08
C GLY A 107 -11.48 -0.97 17.76
N SER A 108 -11.89 -0.43 16.61
CA SER A 108 -11.55 0.93 16.19
C SER A 108 -12.21 1.97 17.10
N VAL A 109 -11.42 2.65 17.93
CA VAL A 109 -11.90 3.70 18.82
C VAL A 109 -11.66 5.11 18.27
N ALA A 110 -10.74 5.28 17.32
CA ALA A 110 -10.54 6.52 16.59
C ALA A 110 -10.10 6.20 15.16
N TYR A 111 -10.46 7.04 14.20
CA TYR A 111 -10.10 6.88 12.79
C TYR A 111 -10.11 8.23 12.07
N ALA A 112 -9.16 8.45 11.18
CA ALA A 112 -9.14 9.61 10.31
C ALA A 112 -8.47 9.30 8.96
N PHE A 113 -8.96 9.97 7.93
CA PHE A 113 -8.28 10.13 6.64
C PHE A 113 -8.34 11.62 6.22
N PRO A 114 -7.40 12.44 6.71
CA PRO A 114 -7.49 13.91 6.56
C PRO A 114 -7.38 14.40 5.11
N THR A 115 -6.75 13.63 4.23
CA THR A 115 -6.57 13.98 2.81
C THR A 115 -7.60 13.33 1.90
N TYR A 116 -8.74 12.91 2.44
CA TYR A 116 -9.84 12.42 1.64
C TYR A 116 -10.39 13.54 0.74
N GLU A 117 -10.49 13.30 -0.57
CA GLU A 117 -10.91 14.32 -1.55
C GLU A 117 -12.43 14.56 -1.59
N GLY A 118 -13.20 13.90 -0.71
CA GLY A 118 -14.64 14.13 -0.56
C GLY A 118 -14.99 15.42 0.17
N THR A 119 -16.28 15.61 0.49
CA THR A 119 -16.82 16.86 1.08
C THR A 119 -16.50 17.06 2.57
N GLY A 120 -15.56 16.31 3.14
CA GLY A 120 -15.14 16.39 4.54
C GLY A 120 -14.19 15.24 4.94
N PRO A 121 -13.48 15.36 6.07
CA PRO A 121 -12.56 14.32 6.54
C PRO A 121 -13.33 13.03 6.83
N LYS A 122 -12.85 11.91 6.26
CA LYS A 122 -13.46 10.60 6.48
C LYS A 122 -13.04 10.06 7.84
N THR A 123 -14.02 9.69 8.66
CA THR A 123 -13.83 9.22 10.05
C THR A 123 -14.38 7.81 10.29
N ASP A 124 -15.04 7.20 9.29
CA ASP A 124 -15.49 5.82 9.33
C ASP A 124 -14.41 4.84 8.87
N LEU A 125 -14.22 3.77 9.66
CA LEU A 125 -13.37 2.65 9.27
C LEU A 125 -13.96 1.94 8.04
N PRO A 126 -13.19 1.74 6.96
CA PRO A 126 -13.69 1.10 5.76
C PRO A 126 -14.11 -0.34 6.02
N SER A 127 -15.26 -0.72 5.46
CA SER A 127 -15.89 -2.02 5.74
C SER A 127 -15.16 -3.19 5.11
N ALA A 128 -14.56 -3.01 3.93
CA ALA A 128 -13.89 -4.08 3.19
C ALA A 128 -12.57 -4.53 3.86
N GLU A 129 -11.84 -3.60 4.47
CA GLU A 129 -10.54 -3.87 5.09
C GLU A 129 -10.65 -4.20 6.59
N ARG A 130 -11.84 -4.04 7.19
CA ARG A 130 -12.10 -4.19 8.63
C ARG A 130 -11.48 -5.45 9.24
N GLU A 131 -11.68 -6.61 8.59
CA GLU A 131 -11.12 -7.88 9.09
C GLU A 131 -9.60 -7.91 9.04
N SER A 132 -9.00 -7.33 8.00
CA SER A 132 -7.54 -7.28 7.84
C SER A 132 -6.91 -6.35 8.88
N ILE A 133 -7.58 -5.22 9.18
CA ILE A 133 -7.19 -4.29 10.23
C ILE A 133 -7.32 -4.94 11.61
N ALA A 134 -8.41 -5.67 11.87
CA ALA A 134 -8.59 -6.39 13.12
C ALA A 134 -7.49 -7.46 13.32
N GLN A 135 -7.17 -8.21 12.27
CA GLN A 135 -6.17 -9.27 12.31
C GLN A 135 -4.76 -8.74 12.60
N ILE A 136 -4.32 -7.69 11.91
CA ILE A 136 -2.98 -7.14 12.13
C ILE A 136 -2.83 -6.53 13.53
N ASN A 137 -3.87 -5.88 14.05
CA ASN A 137 -3.87 -5.38 15.43
C ASN A 137 -3.84 -6.52 16.47
N ALA A 138 -4.56 -7.62 16.22
CA ALA A 138 -4.49 -8.81 17.07
C ALA A 138 -3.09 -9.45 17.04
N ASP A 139 -2.43 -9.46 15.89
CA ASP A 139 -1.06 -9.98 15.75
C ASP A 139 -0.04 -9.08 16.46
N ALA A 140 -0.15 -7.76 16.33
CA ALA A 140 0.69 -6.79 17.03
C ALA A 140 0.54 -6.92 18.55
N LEU A 141 -0.71 -7.01 19.05
CA LEU A 141 -1.00 -7.19 20.47
C LEU A 141 -0.47 -8.53 21.01
N ARG A 142 -0.65 -9.62 20.26
CA ARG A 142 -0.20 -10.97 20.67
C ARG A 142 1.32 -11.08 20.75
N THR A 143 2.02 -10.38 19.87
CA THR A 143 3.49 -10.44 19.80
C THR A 143 4.20 -9.33 20.56
N GLU A 144 3.44 -8.33 21.03
CA GLU A 144 3.95 -7.10 21.65
C GLU A 144 4.99 -6.38 20.78
N ARG A 145 4.81 -6.47 19.45
CA ARG A 145 5.72 -5.91 18.45
C ARG A 145 4.95 -5.27 17.30
N PRO A 146 5.52 -4.25 16.64
CA PRO A 146 4.94 -3.72 15.42
C PRO A 146 4.75 -4.82 14.37
N ALA A 147 3.58 -4.84 13.75
CA ALA A 147 3.20 -5.76 12.69
C ALA A 147 3.01 -5.00 11.38
N ALA A 148 3.47 -5.61 10.29
CA ALA A 148 3.40 -5.08 8.95
C ALA A 148 2.70 -6.08 8.03
N LEU A 149 1.77 -5.63 7.20
CA LEU A 149 1.12 -6.46 6.19
C LEU A 149 1.18 -5.77 4.83
N ARG A 150 1.77 -6.45 3.84
CA ARG A 150 1.70 -6.10 2.42
C ARG A 150 0.87 -7.15 1.70
N ARG A 151 -0.24 -6.73 1.08
CA ARG A 151 -1.04 -7.58 0.18
C ARG A 151 -1.03 -7.00 -1.23
N PRO A 152 -0.16 -7.49 -2.12
CA PRO A 152 -0.19 -7.08 -3.53
C PRO A 152 -1.43 -7.64 -4.23
N SER A 153 -2.02 -6.85 -5.11
CA SER A 153 -3.08 -7.21 -6.05
C SER A 153 -2.63 -6.90 -7.47
N ARG A 154 -3.48 -7.19 -8.47
CA ARG A 154 -3.18 -6.97 -9.89
C ARG A 154 -2.95 -5.51 -10.24
N THR A 155 -3.61 -4.59 -9.54
CA THR A 155 -3.60 -3.15 -9.85
C THR A 155 -3.32 -2.26 -8.65
N GLN A 156 -3.27 -2.81 -7.43
CA GLN A 156 -3.10 -2.06 -6.19
C GLN A 156 -2.34 -2.90 -5.16
N ALA A 157 -1.73 -2.26 -4.18
CA ALA A 157 -1.13 -2.94 -3.03
C ALA A 157 -1.78 -2.38 -1.75
N LEU A 158 -2.30 -3.27 -0.90
CA LEU A 158 -2.75 -2.89 0.44
C LEU A 158 -1.58 -2.98 1.41
N LEU A 159 -1.34 -1.89 2.13
CA LEU A 159 -0.28 -1.77 3.14
C LEU A 159 -0.94 -1.44 4.48
N LEU A 160 -0.68 -2.26 5.50
CA LEU A 160 -1.13 -2.01 6.87
C LEU A 160 0.06 -2.04 7.83
N GLN A 161 -0.03 -1.23 8.89
CA GLN A 161 0.89 -1.19 10.02
C GLN A 161 0.07 -1.13 11.31
N ALA A 162 0.50 -1.86 12.34
CA ALA A 162 -0.07 -1.84 13.69
C ALA A 162 1.01 -2.05 14.75
#